data_AF-A0A0C2FF10-F1
#
_entry.id   AF-A0A0C2FF10-F1
#
_cell.length_a   1.000
_cell.length_b   1.000
_cell.length_c   1.000
_cell.angle_alpha   90.00
_cell.angle_beta   90.00
_cell.angle_gamma   90.00
#
_symmetry.space_group_name_H-M   'P 1'
#
loop_
_entity.id
_entity.type
_entity.pdbx_description
1 polymer ?
#
loop_
_entity_poly.entity_id
_entity_poly.type
_entity_poly.pdbx_seq_one_letter_code
_entity_poly.pdbx_strand_id
1 'polypeptide(L)' 'SGGQPVPQPNPNPPQPNPNPRQPNPNPTNCVDKPLCVALIRTRNFCESKVFTTSIKRALCPKSCGFC' A
#
# COMPACT_ATOMS: atom_id res chain seq x y z
N SER A 1 12.59 39.88 43.66
CA SER A 1 12.26 38.46 43.44
C SER A 1 10.77 38.36 43.20
N GLY A 2 10.18 37.81 42.15
CA GLY A 2 10.56 37.14 40.90
C GLY A 2 9.22 36.91 40.16
N GLY A 3 9.18 36.96 38.82
CA GLY A 3 8.81 35.83 37.94
C GLY A 3 7.46 35.14 38.28
N GLN A 4 6.52 34.88 37.38
CA GLN A 4 6.64 34.33 36.02
C GLN A 4 5.23 34.15 35.37
N PRO A 5 5.16 33.87 34.05
CA PRO A 5 3.96 34.00 33.19
C PRO A 5 2.94 32.85 33.25
N VAL A 6 1.78 33.12 32.62
CA VAL A 6 0.56 32.32 32.47
C VAL A 6 0.76 30.80 32.20
N PRO A 7 -0.07 29.93 32.79
CA PRO A 7 -0.26 28.56 32.30
C PRO A 7 -1.38 28.53 31.25
N GLN A 8 -1.07 28.05 30.05
CA GLN A 8 -2.03 27.74 28.98
C GLN A 8 -2.42 26.25 29.09
N PRO A 9 -3.67 25.87 29.42
CA PRO A 9 -4.09 24.48 29.39
C PRO A 9 -4.57 24.14 27.97
N ASN A 10 -3.73 23.48 27.19
CA ASN A 10 -4.19 22.73 26.02
C ASN A 10 -4.18 21.23 26.35
N PRO A 11 -5.27 20.65 26.85
CA PRO A 11 -5.43 19.20 26.89
C PRO A 11 -6.04 18.75 25.55
N ASN A 12 -5.30 18.84 24.45
CA ASN A 12 -5.58 17.94 23.34
C ASN A 12 -5.13 16.55 23.79
N PRO A 13 -6.02 15.56 23.96
CA PRO A 13 -5.57 14.21 24.25
C PRO A 13 -4.70 13.73 23.07
N PRO A 14 -3.60 12.99 23.31
CA PRO A 14 -2.95 12.26 22.24
C PRO A 14 -3.97 11.24 21.73
N GLN A 15 -4.57 11.52 20.58
CA GLN A 15 -5.49 10.60 19.95
C GLN A 15 -4.67 9.39 19.48
N PRO A 16 -4.77 8.19 20.07
CA PRO A 16 -4.31 7.01 19.38
C PRO A 16 -5.22 6.90 18.17
N ASN A 17 -4.67 7.00 16.97
CA ASN A 17 -5.40 6.70 15.76
C ASN A 17 -5.07 5.27 15.30
N PRO A 18 -5.58 4.20 15.94
CA PRO A 18 -5.74 2.95 15.25
C PRO A 18 -7.09 3.04 14.56
N ASN A 19 -7.13 3.65 13.37
CA ASN A 19 -8.31 3.53 12.52
C ASN A 19 -8.50 2.04 12.22
N PRO A 20 -9.49 1.35 12.79
CA PRO A 20 -9.60 -0.10 12.69
C PRO A 20 -10.56 -0.40 11.54
N ARG A 21 -10.03 -0.36 10.30
CA ARG A 21 -10.58 -0.97 9.06
C ARG A 21 -10.10 -0.20 7.83
N GLN A 22 -8.79 -0.13 7.62
CA GLN A 22 -8.36 -0.48 6.27
C GLN A 22 -8.01 -1.95 6.36
N PRO A 23 -8.75 -2.85 5.65
CA PRO A 23 -8.18 -4.15 5.35
C PRO A 23 -6.85 -3.82 4.69
N ASN A 24 -5.76 -4.09 5.40
CA ASN A 24 -4.46 -4.13 4.77
C ASN A 24 -4.70 -4.96 3.51
N PRO A 25 -4.53 -4.42 2.28
CA PRO A 25 -4.64 -5.22 1.08
C PRO A 25 -3.38 -6.07 0.99
N ASN A 26 -3.10 -6.82 2.06
CA ASN A 26 -2.26 -7.98 1.99
C ASN A 26 -3.02 -8.88 1.02
N PRO A 27 -2.50 -9.15 -0.18
CA PRO A 27 -3.16 -10.05 -1.10
C PRO A 27 -3.02 -11.45 -0.49
N THR A 28 -3.94 -11.80 0.42
CA THR A 28 -4.03 -13.13 1.05
C THR A 28 -4.15 -14.22 -0.02
N ASN A 29 -4.50 -13.82 -1.25
CA ASN A 29 -4.30 -14.60 -2.45
C ASN A 29 -3.31 -13.89 -3.37
N CYS A 30 -2.07 -14.36 -3.38
CA CYS A 30 -1.16 -14.05 -4.48
C CYS A 30 -1.55 -14.87 -5.70
N VAL A 31 -2.59 -14.39 -6.38
CA VAL A 31 -3.20 -15.06 -7.53
C VAL A 31 -3.19 -14.09 -8.70
N ASP A 32 -2.81 -14.61 -9.86
CA ASP A 32 -2.82 -13.84 -11.09
C ASP A 32 -4.26 -13.51 -11.52
N LYS A 33 -4.47 -12.28 -12.00
CA LYS A 33 -5.72 -11.88 -12.64
C LYS A 33 -5.90 -12.73 -13.92
N PRO A 34 -7.13 -13.03 -14.37
CA PRO A 34 -7.36 -13.71 -15.65
C PRO A 34 -6.70 -12.99 -16.85
N LEU A 35 -6.65 -11.65 -16.79
CA LEU A 35 -5.99 -10.81 -17.79
C LEU A 35 -4.47 -11.04 -17.88
N CYS A 36 -3.86 -11.56 -16.81
CA CYS A 36 -2.43 -11.79 -16.74
C CYS A 36 -1.91 -12.70 -17.86
N VAL A 37 -2.62 -13.79 -18.14
CA VAL A 37 -2.25 -14.77 -19.18
C VAL A 37 -2.16 -14.11 -20.55
N ALA A 38 -3.10 -13.22 -20.87
CA ALA A 38 -3.08 -12.47 -22.13
C ALA A 38 -1.92 -11.47 -22.17
N LEU A 39 -1.64 -10.77 -21.07
CA LEU A 39 -0.60 -9.76 -20.99
C LEU A 39 0.82 -10.36 -21.09
N ILE A 40 1.06 -11.48 -20.42
CA ILE A 40 2.36 -12.18 -20.47
C ILE A 40 2.63 -12.69 -21.88
N ARG A 41 1.65 -13.35 -22.52
CA ARG A 41 1.81 -13.89 -23.88
C ARG A 41 2.05 -12.82 -24.94
N THR A 42 1.46 -11.64 -24.79
CA THR A 42 1.44 -10.65 -25.89
C THR A 42 2.55 -9.61 -25.78
N ARG A 43 3.03 -9.31 -24.55
CA ARG A 43 3.83 -8.09 -24.31
C ARG A 43 5.03 -8.29 -23.37
N ASN A 44 5.37 -9.53 -22.99
CA ASN A 44 6.34 -9.80 -21.91
C ASN A 44 6.05 -8.92 -20.69
N PHE A 45 4.80 -8.92 -20.24
CA PHE A 45 4.27 -7.97 -19.26
C PHE A 45 5.15 -7.82 -18.01
N CYS A 46 5.75 -8.91 -17.52
CA CYS A 46 6.65 -8.89 -16.38
C CYS A 46 7.96 -8.13 -16.64
N GLU A 47 8.51 -8.21 -17.85
CA GLU A 47 9.75 -7.55 -18.27
C GLU A 47 9.51 -6.17 -18.91
N SER A 48 8.26 -5.88 -19.27
CA SER A 48 7.89 -4.64 -19.95
C SER A 48 8.19 -3.41 -19.10
N LYS A 49 8.90 -2.44 -19.66
CA LYS A 49 9.20 -1.15 -19.01
C LYS A 49 8.02 -0.17 -19.06
N VAL A 50 6.99 -0.48 -19.85
CA VAL A 50 5.80 0.36 -20.03
C VAL A 50 4.89 0.27 -18.80
N PHE A 51 4.88 -0.88 -18.12
CA PHE A 51 4.06 -1.11 -16.93
C PHE A 51 4.89 -0.89 -15.66
N THR A 52 4.32 -0.16 -14.71
CA THR A 52 4.94 0.04 -13.40
C THR A 52 4.87 -1.23 -12.56
N THR A 53 5.80 -1.37 -11.60
CA THR A 53 5.85 -2.52 -10.70
C THR A 53 4.54 -2.74 -9.93
N SER A 54 3.82 -1.67 -9.56
CA SER A 54 2.50 -1.78 -8.94
C SER A 54 1.46 -2.41 -9.85
N ILE A 55 1.42 -2.04 -11.13
CA ILE A 55 0.50 -2.64 -12.10
C ILE A 55 0.85 -4.11 -12.32
N LYS A 56 2.15 -4.43 -12.39
CA LYS A 56 2.60 -5.82 -12.50
C LYS A 56 2.19 -6.66 -11.29
N ARG A 57 2.35 -6.14 -10.09
CA ARG A 57 1.86 -6.77 -8.83
C ARG A 57 0.34 -6.87 -8.76
N ALA A 58 -0.41 -5.94 -9.32
CA ALA A 58 -1.87 -5.96 -9.28
C ALA A 58 -2.52 -6.89 -10.31
N LEU A 59 -1.78 -7.28 -11.34
CA LEU A 59 -2.28 -8.13 -12.45
C LEU A 59 -1.64 -9.51 -12.44
N CYS A 60 -0.32 -9.58 -12.32
CA CYS A 60 0.45 -10.81 -12.41
C CYS A 60 1.41 -10.96 -11.21
N PRO A 61 0.94 -10.89 -9.96
CA PRO A 61 1.85 -10.98 -8.81
C PRO A 61 2.58 -12.32 -8.76
N LYS A 62 1.95 -13.43 -9.14
CA LYS A 62 2.53 -14.78 -9.09
C LYS A 62 3.32 -15.09 -10.35
N SER A 63 2.75 -14.83 -11.52
CA SER A 63 3.43 -15.11 -12.79
C SER A 63 4.67 -14.24 -13.01
N CYS A 64 4.75 -13.05 -12.41
CA CYS A 64 5.94 -12.20 -12.45
C CYS A 64 6.89 -12.38 -11.25
N GLY A 65 6.60 -13.29 -10.31
CA GLY A 65 7.49 -13.57 -9.17
C GLY A 65 7.53 -12.48 -8.09
N PHE A 66 6.45 -11.72 -7.91
CA PHE A 66 6.33 -10.76 -6.79
C PHE A 66 5.84 -11.41 -5.50
N CYS A 67 5.21 -12.56 -5.65
CA CYS A 67 5.24 -13.67 -4.71
C CYS A 67 5.76 -14.90 -5.49
#